data_AF-A0A4R4BSX6-F1
#
_entry.id   AF-A0A4R4BSX6-F1
#
_cell.length_a   1.000
_cell.length_b   1.000
_cell.length_c   1.000
_cell.angle_alpha   90.00
_cell.angle_beta   90.00
_cell.angle_gamma   90.00
#
_symmetry.space_group_name_H-M   'P 1'
#
loop_
_entity.id
_entity.type
_entity.pdbx_description
1 polymer ?
#
loop_
_entity_poly.entity_id
_entity_poly.type
_entity_poly.pdbx_seq_one_letter_code
_entity_poly.pdbx_strand_id
1 'polypeptide(L)'
;MKGGGTRPRFFCEHCGEEVPRNARVCPHCGRFFVHVRCPRCGFVGAEDLFKEGCPVCGYSALPINEKRRGKGWLPFVRSYTFGSEGPEPLPWWVYGLTVALLLISLTIFFCTLF
;
A
#
# COMPACT_ATOMS: atom_id res chain seq x y z
N MET A 1 36.81 2.54 11.38
CA MET A 1 35.74 3.32 10.71
C MET A 1 34.40 2.88 11.29
N LYS A 2 33.70 3.76 12.03
CA LYS A 2 32.45 3.41 12.73
C LYS A 2 31.31 3.27 11.71
N GLY A 3 30.95 2.03 11.39
CA GLY A 3 29.72 1.72 10.66
C GLY A 3 28.52 1.97 11.56
N GLY A 4 27.98 3.18 11.52
CA GLY A 4 26.73 3.53 12.20
C GLY A 4 25.56 2.85 11.51
N GLY A 5 25.02 1.78 12.10
CA GLY A 5 23.78 1.16 11.66
C GLY A 5 22.59 2.05 11.99
N THR A 6 22.26 2.98 11.09
CA THR A 6 21.06 3.82 11.20
C THR A 6 19.83 2.95 10.97
N ARG A 7 19.03 2.76 12.03
CA ARG A 7 17.70 2.14 11.92
C ARG A 7 16.88 2.94 10.89
N PRO A 8 16.26 2.33 9.87
CA PRO A 8 15.39 3.08 8.98
C PRO A 8 14.25 3.72 9.74
N ARG A 9 14.08 5.00 9.42
CA ARG A 9 13.00 5.87 9.86
C ARG A 9 11.94 5.81 8.76
N PHE A 10 10.69 5.57 9.14
CA PHE A 10 9.55 5.49 8.23
C PHE A 10 8.73 6.76 8.45
N PHE A 11 8.20 7.34 7.38
CA PHE A 11 7.44 8.59 7.47
C PHE A 11 6.05 8.44 6.87
N CYS A 12 5.09 9.01 7.56
CA CYS A 12 3.70 9.12 7.15
C CYS A 12 3.57 10.01 5.90
N GLU A 13 2.84 9.56 4.87
CA GLU A 13 2.62 10.37 3.67
C GLU A 13 1.67 11.56 3.88
N HIS A 14 0.82 11.50 4.90
CA HIS A 14 -0.23 12.50 5.13
C HIS A 14 0.20 13.63 6.07
N CYS A 15 0.91 13.32 7.15
CA CYS A 15 1.41 14.31 8.11
C CYS A 15 2.94 14.48 8.07
N GLY A 16 3.69 13.60 7.40
CA GLY A 16 5.15 13.68 7.34
C GLY A 16 5.87 13.22 8.60
N GLU A 17 5.14 12.78 9.62
CA GLU A 17 5.72 12.41 10.92
C GLU A 17 6.36 11.01 10.88
N GLU A 18 7.33 10.78 11.76
CA GLU A 18 7.95 9.47 11.89
C GLU A 18 6.96 8.43 12.45
N VAL A 19 6.87 7.30 11.78
CA VAL A 19 6.00 6.18 12.15
C VAL A 19 6.87 4.95 12.41
N PRO A 20 6.56 4.10 13.40
CA PRO A 20 7.27 2.84 13.52
C PRO A 20 6.95 1.92 12.33
N ARG A 21 7.88 1.03 11.97
CA ARG A 21 7.56 -0.20 11.24
C ARG A 21 6.43 -0.92 11.97
N ASN A 22 5.59 -1.75 11.41
CA ASN A 22 4.44 -2.39 12.06
C ASN A 22 3.27 -1.47 12.46
N ALA A 23 3.37 -0.14 12.39
CA ALA A 23 2.21 0.71 12.62
C ALA A 23 1.33 0.78 11.36
N ARG A 24 0.17 0.13 11.43
CA ARG A 24 -0.89 0.21 10.40
C ARG A 24 -1.64 1.55 10.42
N VAL A 25 -1.55 2.26 11.55
CA VAL A 25 -2.20 3.54 11.80
C VAL A 25 -1.15 4.50 12.33
N CYS A 26 -1.10 5.72 11.80
CA CYS A 26 -0.16 6.70 12.33
C CYS A 26 -0.64 7.15 13.71
N PRO A 27 0.21 7.08 14.75
CA PRO A 27 -0.15 7.54 16.08
C PRO A 27 -0.35 9.06 16.15
N HIS A 28 0.14 9.82 15.15
CA HIS A 28 0.06 11.27 15.15
C HIS A 28 -1.20 11.82 14.47
N CYS A 29 -1.66 11.20 13.38
CA CYS A 29 -2.82 11.70 12.63
C CYS A 29 -3.99 10.72 12.55
N GLY A 30 -3.85 9.51 13.10
CA GLY A 30 -4.94 8.52 13.21
C GLY A 30 -5.42 7.91 11.89
N ARG A 31 -4.77 8.22 10.76
CA ARG A 31 -5.12 7.64 9.45
C ARG A 31 -4.48 6.26 9.28
N PHE A 32 -5.11 5.43 8.46
CA PHE A 32 -4.52 4.18 7.99
C PHE A 32 -3.41 4.50 6.98
N PHE A 33 -2.20 4.00 7.22
CA PHE A 33 -1.07 4.17 6.31
C PHE A 33 -0.82 2.85 5.63
N VAL A 34 -1.28 2.74 4.39
CA VAL A 34 -0.96 1.58 3.56
C VAL A 34 0.41 1.75 2.90
N HIS A 35 0.91 3.00 2.82
CA HIS A 35 2.16 3.32 2.15
C HIS A 35 3.10 4.18 3.01
N VAL A 36 4.39 3.92 2.84
CA VAL A 36 5.55 4.55 3.48
C VAL A 36 6.30 5.36 2.43
N ARG A 37 6.78 6.56 2.80
CA ARG A 37 7.61 7.40 1.94
C ARG A 37 9.11 7.31 2.27
N CYS A 38 9.94 7.12 1.24
CA CYS A 38 11.41 7.18 1.34
C CYS A 38 11.89 8.64 1.44
N PRO A 39 12.73 9.00 2.42
CA PRO A 39 13.24 10.38 2.56
C PRO A 39 14.34 10.73 1.54
N ARG A 40 14.99 9.74 0.91
CA ARG A 40 16.12 9.98 0.00
C ARG A 40 15.69 10.18 -1.46
N CYS A 41 14.77 9.36 -1.95
CA CYS A 41 14.28 9.42 -3.33
C CYS A 41 12.80 9.78 -3.45
N GLY A 42 12.06 9.87 -2.33
CA GLY A 42 10.63 10.17 -2.35
C GLY A 42 9.73 9.00 -2.74
N PHE A 43 10.27 7.79 -2.99
CA PHE A 43 9.47 6.61 -3.36
C PHE A 43 8.43 6.29 -2.28
N VAL A 44 7.18 6.06 -2.69
CA VAL A 44 6.05 5.70 -1.82
C VAL A 44 5.62 4.27 -2.13
N GLY A 45 5.46 3.44 -1.10
CA GLY A 45 5.04 2.04 -1.27
C GLY A 45 4.73 1.33 0.05
N ALA A 46 4.16 0.14 0.00
CA ALA A 46 3.78 -0.60 1.20
C ALA A 46 4.96 -0.91 2.13
N GLU A 47 4.71 -1.03 3.43
CA GLU A 47 5.76 -1.29 4.43
C GLU A 47 6.61 -2.54 4.12
N ASP A 48 5.98 -3.57 3.55
CA ASP A 48 6.64 -4.81 3.16
C ASP A 48 7.78 -4.60 2.15
N LEU A 49 7.65 -3.61 1.25
CA LEU A 49 8.69 -3.24 0.28
C LEU A 49 9.93 -2.63 0.92
N PHE A 50 9.79 -2.09 2.14
CA PHE A 50 10.86 -1.40 2.85
C PHE A 50 11.50 -2.27 3.95
N LYS A 51 11.08 -3.54 4.11
CA LYS A 51 11.68 -4.48 5.08
C LYS A 51 13.19 -4.61 4.90
N GLU A 52 13.64 -4.66 3.65
CA GLU A 52 15.05 -4.78 3.26
C GLU A 52 15.68 -3.44 2.83
N GLY A 53 14.99 -2.32 3.05
CA GLY A 53 15.38 -0.99 2.56
C GLY A 53 14.65 -0.57 1.28
N CYS A 54 14.91 0.66 0.82
CA CYS A 54 14.22 1.22 -0.34
C CYS A 54 14.66 0.53 -1.64
N PRO A 55 13.74 -0.02 -2.47
CA PRO A 55 14.08 -0.73 -3.70
C PRO A 55 14.63 0.19 -4.81
N VAL A 56 14.35 1.50 -4.73
CA VAL A 56 14.77 2.48 -5.75
C VAL A 56 16.17 3.01 -5.49
N CYS A 57 16.49 3.35 -4.25
CA CYS A 57 17.74 4.05 -3.91
C CYS A 57 18.62 3.34 -2.87
N GLY A 58 18.18 2.18 -2.35
CA GLY A 58 18.90 1.41 -1.34
C GLY A 58 18.95 2.08 0.04
N TYR A 59 18.17 3.15 0.27
CA TYR A 59 18.08 3.80 1.58
C TYR A 59 17.69 2.76 2.64
N SER A 60 18.49 2.66 3.70
CA SER A 60 18.35 1.72 4.81
C SER A 60 18.43 0.22 4.50
N ALA A 61 19.02 -0.16 3.37
CA ALA A 61 19.35 -1.55 3.14
C ALA A 61 20.33 -2.03 4.22
N LEU A 62 19.94 -3.08 4.96
CA LEU A 62 20.87 -3.74 5.88
C LEU A 62 22.02 -4.32 5.06
N PRO A 63 23.28 -4.27 5.53
CA PRO A 63 24.37 -5.01 4.91
C PRO A 63 24.07 -6.50 5.09
N ILE A 64 23.37 -7.09 4.14
CA ILE A 64 23.08 -8.51 4.11
C ILE A 64 24.41 -9.26 4.07
N ASN A 65 24.65 -10.14 5.05
CA ASN A 65 25.77 -11.06 4.99
C ASN A 65 25.51 -12.01 3.80
N GLU A 66 26.39 -11.94 2.81
CA GLU A 66 26.28 -12.47 1.45
C GLU A 66 26.07 -14.00 1.36
N LYS A 67 26.12 -14.73 2.49
CA LYS A 67 26.01 -16.19 2.57
C LYS A 67 24.64 -16.80 2.27
N ARG A 68 23.60 -16.02 2.00
CA ARG A 68 22.33 -16.51 1.40
C ARG A 68 22.12 -16.05 -0.04
N ARG A 69 23.18 -15.78 -0.81
CA ARG A 69 23.12 -15.73 -2.29
C ARG A 69 22.90 -17.15 -2.85
N GLY A 70 21.71 -17.69 -2.66
CA GLY A 70 21.24 -18.93 -3.27
C GLY A 70 20.14 -18.64 -4.28
N LYS A 71 20.54 -18.36 -5.53
CA LYS A 71 19.74 -18.35 -6.77
C LYS A 71 18.56 -17.35 -6.84
N GLY A 72 18.67 -16.36 -7.74
CA GLY A 72 17.51 -15.69 -8.31
C GLY A 72 17.43 -14.17 -8.14
N TRP A 73 18.55 -13.44 -8.21
CA TRP A 73 18.45 -11.99 -8.37
C TRP A 73 18.18 -11.66 -9.85
N LEU A 74 16.91 -11.29 -10.12
CA LEU A 74 16.22 -10.90 -11.36
C LEU A 74 15.79 -12.06 -12.29
N PRO A 75 14.49 -12.42 -12.23
CA PRO A 75 13.48 -11.82 -13.15
C PRO A 75 12.21 -11.29 -12.45
N PHE A 76 12.15 -11.32 -11.10
CA PHE A 76 10.93 -11.04 -10.33
C PHE A 76 10.61 -9.55 -10.10
N VAL A 77 11.51 -8.61 -10.42
CA VAL A 77 11.19 -7.16 -10.36
C VAL A 77 10.20 -6.74 -11.46
N ARG A 78 9.74 -7.68 -12.30
CA ARG A 78 8.68 -7.48 -13.29
C ARG A 78 7.26 -7.71 -12.75
N SER A 79 7.10 -8.09 -11.48
CA SER A 79 5.77 -8.40 -10.90
C SER A 79 5.52 -7.78 -9.54
N TYR A 80 6.16 -6.65 -9.21
CA TYR A 80 5.54 -5.73 -8.25
C TYR A 80 4.57 -4.86 -9.04
N THR A 81 3.44 -5.48 -9.42
CA THR A 81 2.24 -4.73 -9.77
C THR A 81 1.95 -3.83 -8.59
N PHE A 82 2.20 -2.55 -8.82
CA PHE A 82 1.60 -1.42 -8.16
C PHE A 82 0.19 -1.79 -7.71
N GLY A 83 0.06 -2.13 -6.42
CA GLY A 83 -1.21 -2.23 -5.74
C GLY A 83 -1.76 -0.82 -5.65
N SER A 84 -2.25 -0.32 -6.78
CA SER A 84 -3.25 0.71 -6.78
C SER A 84 -4.48 0.05 -6.17
N GLU A 85 -4.67 0.21 -4.86
CA GLU A 85 -6.00 0.23 -4.27
C GLU A 85 -6.74 1.45 -4.85
N GLY A 86 -6.99 1.42 -6.17
CA GLY A 86 -8.18 2.04 -6.71
C GLY A 86 -9.35 1.16 -6.25
N PRO A 87 -10.54 1.73 -6.00
CA PRO A 87 -11.70 0.96 -5.61
C PRO A 87 -11.88 -0.16 -6.62
N GLU A 88 -11.68 -1.40 -6.15
CA GLU A 88 -11.80 -2.58 -6.98
C GLU A 88 -13.24 -2.56 -7.52
N PRO A 89 -13.44 -2.55 -8.84
CA PRO A 89 -14.80 -2.48 -9.38
C PRO A 89 -15.57 -3.66 -8.78
N LEU A 90 -16.60 -3.34 -8.00
CA LEU A 90 -17.43 -4.35 -7.35
C LEU A 90 -17.82 -5.37 -8.42
N PRO A 91 -17.84 -6.68 -8.10
CA PRO A 91 -18.06 -7.66 -9.14
C PRO A 91 -19.35 -7.36 -9.89
N TRP A 92 -19.37 -7.66 -11.19
CA TRP A 92 -20.45 -7.28 -12.10
C TRP A 92 -21.87 -7.64 -11.61
N TRP A 93 -22.04 -8.73 -10.86
CA TRP A 93 -23.31 -9.10 -10.20
C TRP A 93 -23.86 -8.05 -9.23
N VAL A 94 -23.00 -7.24 -8.58
CA VAL A 94 -23.42 -6.20 -7.63
C VAL A 94 -24.13 -5.06 -8.36
N TYR A 95 -23.65 -4.70 -9.55
CA TYR A 95 -24.32 -3.75 -10.43
C TYR A 95 -25.68 -4.31 -10.91
N GLY A 96 -25.75 -5.60 -11.21
CA GLY A 96 -27.01 -6.27 -11.54
C GLY A 96 -28.04 -6.20 -10.41
N LEU A 97 -27.63 -6.51 -9.17
CA LEU A 97 -28.50 -6.44 -8.00
C LEU A 97 -28.98 -5.02 -7.69
N THR A 98 -28.08 -4.03 -7.79
CA THR A 98 -28.42 -2.62 -7.52
C THR A 98 -29.40 -2.07 -8.56
N VAL A 99 -29.19 -2.35 -9.86
CA VAL A 99 -30.13 -1.95 -10.91
C VAL A 99 -31.48 -2.66 -10.75
N ALA A 100 -31.50 -3.95 -10.45
CA ALA A 100 -32.75 -4.69 -10.22
C ALA A 100 -33.57 -4.11 -9.07
N LEU A 101 -32.93 -3.81 -7.94
CA LEU A 101 -33.58 -3.16 -6.78
C LEU A 101 -34.13 -1.78 -7.13
N LEU A 102 -33.40 -0.99 -7.92
CA LEU A 102 -33.86 0.32 -8.40
C LEU A 102 -35.06 0.22 -9.33
N LEU A 103 -35.10 -0.77 -10.23
CA LEU A 103 -36.24 -0.98 -11.11
C LEU A 103 -37.47 -1.44 -10.33
N ILE A 104 -37.31 -2.33 -9.35
CA ILE A 104 -38.40 -2.80 -8.49
C ILE A 104 -38.94 -1.65 -7.63
N SER A 105 -38.08 -0.80 -7.07
CA SER A 105 -38.55 0.34 -6.28
C SER A 105 -39.31 1.36 -7.12
N LEU A 106 -38.84 1.63 -8.35
CA LEU A 106 -39.54 2.50 -9.29
C LEU A 106 -40.89 1.92 -9.73
N THR A 107 -40.98 0.62 -10.06
CA THR A 107 -42.26 0.01 -10.46
C THR A 107 -43.28 0.03 -9.33
N ILE A 108 -42.88 -0.26 -8.10
CA ILE A 108 -43.76 -0.16 -6.93
C ILE A 108 -44.21 1.29 -6.75
N PHE A 109 -43.28 2.25 -6.78
CA PHE A 109 -43.61 3.67 -6.63
C PHE A 109 -44.62 4.13 -7.68
N PHE A 110 -44.40 3.80 -8.96
CA PHE A 110 -45.33 4.13 -10.04
C PHE A 110 -46.69 3.42 -9.88
N CYS A 111 -46.73 2.17 -9.40
CA CYS A 111 -47.96 1.41 -9.16
C CYS A 111 -48.78 1.95 -7.97
N THR A 112 -48.11 2.54 -6.97
CA THR A 112 -48.78 3.16 -5.83
C THR A 112 -49.26 4.59 -6.09
N LEU A 113 -48.71 5.25 -7.11
CA LEU A 113 -48.98 6.66 -7.43
C LEU A 113 -50.04 6.83 -8.54
N PHE A 114 -50.25 5.80 -9.35
CA PHE A 114 -51.32 5.70 -10.35
C PHE A 114 -52.49 4.87 -9.80
#